data_AF-A0A9P5XEI1-F1
#
_entry.id   AF-A0A9P5XEI1-F1
#
_cell.length_a   1.000
_cell.length_b   1.000
_cell.length_c   1.000
_cell.angle_alpha   90.00
_cell.angle_beta   90.00
_cell.angle_gamma   90.00
#
_symmetry.space_group_name_H-M   'P 1'
#
loop_
_entity.id
_entity.type
_entity.pdbx_description
1 polymer ?
#
loop_
_entity_poly.entity_id
_entity_poly.type
_entity_poly.pdbx_seq_one_letter_code
_entity_poly.pdbx_strand_id
1 'polypeptide(L)'
;MIPFGVKILWFVLSLTGLVSSGVVLITFGRAVGAMWGPGAFTFGNVLLQGIFCVGMIWRMDPFLMPRSFCIAQTLLIGSAAFLLTGVASAFSMATSLAVLRPRNWGDNTALQWRNIFLLPVVIFPILATIVQTVVVLKLDAVKPTDDLHCDSSDPLWVRFFGYTGVPFIASLPCLFCSIKSLIRIYQMNRHIQRTHKSAFSDSVGNYTSIP
;
A
#
# COMPACT_ATOMS: atom_id res chain seq x y z
N MET A 1 24.58 -16.45 5.02
CA MET A 1 25.21 -15.51 4.06
C MET A 1 24.73 -15.70 2.63
N ILE A 2 23.92 -14.76 2.13
CA ILE A 2 23.40 -14.71 0.75
C ILE A 2 24.54 -14.36 -0.22
N PRO A 3 24.66 -15.01 -1.40
CA PRO A 3 25.69 -14.68 -2.39
C PRO A 3 25.58 -13.23 -2.86
N PHE A 4 26.72 -12.53 -2.98
CA PHE A 4 26.75 -11.11 -3.34
C PHE A 4 26.04 -10.79 -4.68
N GLY A 5 26.13 -11.69 -5.66
CA GLY A 5 25.42 -11.55 -6.93
C GLY A 5 23.90 -11.48 -6.78
N VAL A 6 23.32 -12.23 -5.83
CA VAL A 6 21.88 -12.18 -5.52
C VAL A 6 21.51 -10.84 -4.91
N LYS A 7 22.38 -10.25 -4.08
CA LYS A 7 22.17 -8.92 -3.50
C LYS A 7 22.15 -7.83 -4.57
N ILE A 8 23.08 -7.87 -5.53
CA ILE A 8 23.12 -6.93 -6.65
C ILE A 8 21.87 -7.09 -7.53
N LEU A 9 21.51 -8.34 -7.87
CA LEU A 9 20.32 -8.60 -8.68
C LEU A 9 19.07 -8.03 -8.02
N TRP A 10 18.88 -8.27 -6.72
CA TRP A 10 17.78 -7.71 -5.95
C TRP A 10 17.78 -6.18 -5.97
N PHE A 11 18.96 -5.56 -5.81
CA PHE A 11 19.10 -4.11 -5.85
C PHE A 11 18.71 -3.51 -7.21
N VAL A 12 19.18 -4.09 -8.32
CA VAL A 12 18.84 -3.65 -9.68
C VAL A 12 17.35 -3.83 -9.96
N LEU A 13 16.77 -4.96 -9.55
CA LEU A 13 15.33 -5.22 -9.68
C LEU A 13 14.50 -4.19 -8.89
N SER A 14 14.91 -3.88 -7.67
CA SER A 14 14.21 -2.90 -6.83
C SER A 14 14.33 -1.48 -7.38
N LEU A 15 15.50 -1.08 -7.89
CA LEU A 15 15.72 0.25 -8.48
C LEU A 15 14.90 0.45 -9.77
N THR A 16 14.87 -0.55 -10.64
CA THR A 16 14.04 -0.53 -11.87
C THR A 16 12.55 -0.54 -11.52
N GLY A 17 12.14 -1.29 -10.50
CA GLY A 17 10.80 -1.25 -9.91
C GLY A 17 10.41 0.15 -9.40
N LEU A 18 11.34 0.86 -8.74
CA LEU A 18 11.10 2.22 -8.26
C LEU A 18 10.87 3.21 -9.42
N VAL A 19 11.72 3.15 -10.45
CA VAL A 19 11.61 4.06 -11.61
C VAL A 19 10.32 3.79 -12.37
N SER A 20 10.03 2.52 -12.67
CA SER A 20 8.82 2.13 -13.39
C SER A 20 7.55 2.50 -12.63
N SER A 21 7.48 2.18 -11.33
CA SER A 21 6.32 2.55 -10.50
C SER A 21 6.16 4.07 -10.38
N GLY A 22 7.25 4.83 -10.30
CA GLY A 22 7.21 6.30 -10.30
C GLY A 22 6.55 6.86 -11.56
N VAL A 23 6.93 6.38 -12.75
CA VAL A 23 6.34 6.82 -14.03
C VAL A 23 4.85 6.51 -14.07
N VAL A 24 4.45 5.28 -13.73
CA VAL A 24 3.04 4.84 -13.73
C VAL A 24 2.20 5.64 -12.74
N LEU A 25 2.72 5.93 -11.55
CA LEU A 25 2.00 6.66 -10.51
C LEU A 25 1.83 8.14 -10.88
N ILE A 26 2.81 8.76 -11.53
CA ILE A 26 2.69 10.14 -12.03
C ILE A 26 1.63 10.23 -13.12
N THR A 27 1.63 9.30 -14.09
CA THR A 27 0.61 9.28 -15.16
C THR A 27 -0.78 9.03 -14.59
N PHE A 28 -0.91 8.11 -13.63
CA PHE A 28 -2.15 7.85 -12.91
C PHE A 28 -2.64 9.09 -12.13
N GLY A 29 -1.76 9.77 -11.40
CA GLY A 29 -2.11 10.99 -10.65
C GLY A 29 -2.61 12.12 -11.55
N ARG A 30 -2.03 12.26 -12.74
CA ARG A 30 -2.52 13.20 -13.77
C ARG A 30 -3.87 12.81 -14.34
N ALA A 31 -4.08 11.52 -14.62
CA ALA A 31 -5.35 11.02 -15.17
C ALA A 31 -6.52 11.17 -14.20
N VAL A 32 -6.27 10.98 -12.90
CA VAL A 32 -7.30 11.07 -11.86
C VAL A 32 -7.46 12.49 -11.28
N GLY A 33 -6.52 13.39 -11.57
CA GLY A 33 -6.52 14.77 -11.06
C GLY A 33 -6.16 14.87 -9.57
N ALA A 34 -5.55 13.84 -8.99
CA ALA A 34 -5.18 13.76 -7.57
C ALA A 34 -3.74 13.26 -7.42
N MET A 35 -2.80 14.18 -7.20
CA MET A 35 -1.36 13.87 -7.08
C MET A 35 -0.91 13.47 -5.67
N TRP A 36 -1.73 13.71 -4.65
CA TRP A 36 -1.34 13.48 -3.24
C TRP A 36 -1.03 11.99 -2.96
N GLY A 37 -1.87 11.08 -3.45
CA GLY A 37 -1.76 9.65 -3.17
C GLY A 37 -0.56 9.03 -3.88
N PRO A 38 -0.45 9.22 -5.21
CA PRO A 38 0.73 8.78 -5.96
C PRO A 38 2.02 9.39 -5.42
N GLY A 39 2.03 10.70 -5.11
CA GLY A 39 3.19 11.38 -4.54
C GLY A 39 3.63 10.80 -3.21
N ALA A 40 2.69 10.56 -2.28
CA ALA A 40 2.98 9.93 -0.99
C ALA A 40 3.50 8.49 -1.16
N PHE A 41 2.90 7.71 -2.05
CA PHE A 41 3.34 6.33 -2.32
C PHE A 41 4.76 6.29 -2.92
N THR A 42 5.05 7.14 -3.91
CA THR A 42 6.40 7.24 -4.49
C THR A 42 7.41 7.71 -3.45
N PHE A 43 7.06 8.67 -2.61
CA PHE A 43 7.92 9.11 -1.50
C PHE A 43 8.26 7.96 -0.54
N GLY A 44 7.28 7.15 -0.14
CA GLY A 44 7.52 5.96 0.68
C GLY A 44 8.48 4.96 0.03
N ASN A 45 8.32 4.70 -1.27
CA ASN A 45 9.23 3.81 -2.00
C ASN A 45 10.64 4.38 -2.16
N VAL A 46 10.78 5.70 -2.37
CA VAL A 46 12.10 6.37 -2.42
C VAL A 46 12.78 6.29 -1.06
N LEU A 47 12.04 6.47 0.04
CA LEU A 47 12.58 6.36 1.39
C LEU A 47 13.08 4.94 1.68
N LEU A 48 12.29 3.92 1.28
CA LEU A 48 12.65 2.51 1.40
C LEU A 48 13.88 2.16 0.52
N GLN A 49 13.86 2.53 -0.76
CA GLN A 49 14.99 2.25 -1.67
C GLN A 49 16.24 3.02 -1.26
N GLY A 50 16.10 4.26 -0.79
CA GLY A 50 17.20 5.13 -0.41
C GLY A 50 18.03 4.53 0.71
N ILE A 51 17.40 3.93 1.72
CA ILE A 51 18.14 3.29 2.81
C ILE A 51 18.90 2.03 2.34
N PHE A 52 18.36 1.29 1.37
CA PHE A 52 19.07 0.19 0.72
C PHE A 52 20.26 0.71 -0.12
N CYS A 53 20.09 1.82 -0.86
CA CYS A 53 21.20 2.46 -1.59
C CYS A 53 22.36 2.85 -0.66
N VAL A 54 22.05 3.38 0.54
CA VAL A 54 23.08 3.70 1.53
C VAL A 54 23.70 2.43 2.12
N GLY A 55 22.90 1.37 2.33
CA GLY A 55 23.37 0.06 2.80
C GLY A 55 24.39 -0.63 1.86
N MET A 56 24.38 -0.29 0.56
CA MET A 56 25.37 -0.79 -0.40
C MET A 56 26.81 -0.39 -0.06
N ILE A 57 27.03 0.71 0.67
CA ILE A 57 28.36 1.14 1.12
C ILE A 57 29.03 0.04 1.95
N TRP A 58 28.26 -0.69 2.75
CA TRP A 58 28.72 -1.82 3.57
C TRP A 58 28.42 -3.19 2.93
N ARG A 59 28.28 -3.26 1.60
CA ARG A 59 27.98 -4.50 0.86
C ARG A 59 26.73 -5.26 1.32
N MET A 60 25.79 -4.54 1.96
CA MET A 60 24.60 -5.14 2.57
C MET A 60 24.95 -6.29 3.53
N ASP A 61 26.05 -6.17 4.27
CA ASP A 61 26.44 -7.10 5.32
C ASP A 61 26.16 -6.46 6.70
N PRO A 62 25.13 -6.94 7.44
CA PRO A 62 24.76 -6.36 8.73
C PRO A 62 25.87 -6.39 9.78
N PHE A 63 26.83 -7.31 9.65
CA PHE A 63 28.00 -7.41 10.53
C PHE A 63 29.04 -6.30 10.34
N LEU A 64 29.08 -5.67 9.16
CA LEU A 64 30.00 -4.57 8.85
C LEU A 64 29.37 -3.19 9.12
N MET A 65 28.06 -3.14 9.35
CA MET A 65 27.31 -1.89 9.53
C MET A 65 27.44 -1.36 10.95
N PRO A 66 27.59 -0.03 11.14
CA PRO A 66 27.58 0.54 12.47
C PRO A 66 26.19 0.40 13.09
N ARG A 67 26.13 0.18 14.40
CA ARG A 67 24.89 -0.05 15.14
C ARG A 67 23.86 1.06 14.96
N SER A 68 24.29 2.32 14.88
CA SER A 68 23.42 3.47 14.62
C SER A 68 22.75 3.40 13.25
N PHE A 69 23.47 2.93 12.22
CA PHE A 69 22.91 2.73 10.89
C PHE A 69 21.88 1.59 10.88
N CYS A 70 22.15 0.48 11.57
CA CYS A 70 21.17 -0.59 11.69
C CYS A 70 19.86 -0.12 12.34
N ILE A 71 19.93 0.64 13.44
CA ILE A 71 18.73 1.18 14.10
C ILE A 71 17.98 2.12 13.14
N ALA A 72 18.69 3.04 12.49
CA ALA A 72 18.09 3.93 11.52
C ALA A 72 17.45 3.17 10.35
N GLN A 73 18.11 2.12 9.85
CA GLN A 73 17.61 1.30 8.75
C GLN A 73 16.31 0.59 9.12
N THR A 74 16.24 -0.07 10.29
CA THR A 74 15.02 -0.76 10.74
C THR A 74 13.85 0.22 10.96
N LEU A 75 14.12 1.42 11.51
CA LEU A 75 13.09 2.45 11.72
C LEU A 75 12.61 3.07 10.41
N LEU A 76 13.52 3.33 9.46
CA LEU A 76 13.16 3.87 8.14
C LEU A 76 12.36 2.85 7.32
N ILE A 77 12.74 1.58 7.34
CA ILE A 77 12.00 0.50 6.67
C ILE A 77 10.59 0.38 7.26
N GLY A 78 10.46 0.38 8.59
CA GLY A 78 9.17 0.28 9.25
C GLY A 78 8.26 1.49 8.99
N SER A 79 8.80 2.71 9.13
CA SER A 79 8.05 3.94 8.82
C SER A 79 7.63 4.03 7.35
N ALA A 80 8.50 3.64 6.41
CA ALA A 80 8.14 3.52 5.00
C ALA A 80 6.99 2.52 4.79
N ALA A 81 7.07 1.34 5.41
CA ALA A 81 6.03 0.32 5.32
C ALA A 81 4.69 0.82 5.88
N PHE A 82 4.69 1.53 7.01
CA PHE A 82 3.47 2.12 7.58
C PHE A 82 2.88 3.20 6.68
N LEU A 83 3.72 4.06 6.09
CA LEU A 83 3.27 5.08 5.15
C LEU A 83 2.67 4.46 3.89
N LEU A 84 3.33 3.48 3.28
CA LEU A 84 2.82 2.76 2.11
C LEU A 84 1.49 2.05 2.42
N THR A 85 1.38 1.44 3.60
CA THR A 85 0.13 0.81 4.07
C THR A 85 -0.98 1.83 4.28
N GLY A 86 -0.67 2.97 4.88
CA GLY A 86 -1.60 4.08 5.07
C GLY A 86 -2.14 4.62 3.74
N VAL A 87 -1.26 4.81 2.77
CA VAL A 87 -1.64 5.25 1.42
C VAL A 87 -2.47 4.17 0.70
N ALA A 88 -2.05 2.90 0.77
CA ALA A 88 -2.79 1.79 0.15
C ALA A 88 -4.19 1.64 0.75
N SER A 89 -4.33 1.71 2.07
CA SER A 89 -5.63 1.66 2.75
C SER A 89 -6.53 2.83 2.38
N ALA A 90 -5.98 4.04 2.23
CA ALA A 90 -6.73 5.19 1.75
C ALA A 90 -7.24 4.99 0.32
N PHE A 91 -6.43 4.44 -0.59
CA PHE A 91 -6.87 4.09 -1.94
C PHE A 91 -7.94 3.00 -1.95
N SER A 92 -7.79 1.95 -1.13
CA SER A 92 -8.82 0.91 -0.99
C SER A 92 -10.14 1.49 -0.48
N MET A 93 -10.09 2.41 0.48
CA MET A 93 -11.27 3.09 1.01
C MET A 93 -11.91 4.02 -0.02
N ALA A 94 -11.11 4.83 -0.74
CA ALA A 94 -11.60 5.72 -1.80
C ALA A 94 -12.30 4.92 -2.91
N THR A 95 -11.69 3.82 -3.34
CA THR A 95 -12.26 2.92 -4.36
C THR A 95 -13.57 2.29 -3.88
N SER A 96 -13.58 1.77 -2.65
CA SER A 96 -14.79 1.16 -2.06
C SER A 96 -15.92 2.19 -1.93
N LEU A 97 -15.62 3.41 -1.48
CA LEU A 97 -16.60 4.47 -1.37
C LEU A 97 -17.13 4.91 -2.74
N ALA A 98 -16.28 4.97 -3.76
CA ALA A 98 -16.71 5.29 -5.13
C ALA A 98 -17.72 4.27 -5.67
N VAL A 99 -17.48 2.99 -5.42
CA VAL A 99 -18.36 1.89 -5.85
C VAL A 99 -19.67 1.86 -5.05
N LEU A 100 -19.62 2.13 -3.75
CA LEU A 100 -20.80 2.11 -2.89
C LEU A 100 -21.69 3.36 -3.06
N ARG A 101 -21.20 4.42 -3.71
CA ARG A 101 -21.92 5.70 -3.84
C ARG A 101 -23.06 5.60 -4.86
N PRO A 102 -24.33 5.86 -4.48
CA PRO A 102 -25.43 5.98 -5.44
C PRO A 102 -25.23 7.16 -6.39
N ARG A 103 -25.62 6.95 -7.66
CA ARG A 103 -25.48 7.86 -8.83
C ARG A 103 -26.03 9.29 -8.64
N ASN A 104 -26.79 9.53 -7.56
CA ASN A 104 -27.42 10.82 -7.26
C ASN A 104 -26.58 11.75 -6.38
N TRP A 105 -25.45 11.30 -5.84
CA TRP A 105 -24.53 12.20 -5.13
C TRP A 105 -23.54 12.79 -6.13
N GLY A 106 -23.66 14.11 -6.36
CA GLY A 106 -23.02 14.88 -7.43
C GLY A 106 -21.50 14.74 -7.63
N ASP A 107 -21.03 15.52 -8.61
CA ASP A 107 -19.82 15.44 -9.45
C ASP A 107 -18.44 15.50 -8.74
N ASN A 108 -18.33 14.97 -7.53
CA ASN A 108 -17.07 14.91 -6.79
C ASN A 108 -16.31 13.65 -7.20
N THR A 109 -15.19 13.84 -7.91
CA THR A 109 -14.22 12.80 -8.26
C THR A 109 -13.85 11.92 -7.06
N ALA A 110 -13.87 10.60 -7.26
CA ALA A 110 -13.68 9.58 -6.22
C ALA A 110 -12.38 9.73 -5.38
N LEU A 111 -11.34 10.34 -5.96
CA LEU A 111 -9.99 10.45 -5.37
C LEU A 111 -9.63 11.85 -4.86
N GLN A 112 -10.58 12.78 -4.87
CA GLN A 112 -10.34 14.10 -4.28
C GLN A 112 -9.97 13.96 -2.80
N TRP A 113 -9.02 14.78 -2.37
CA TRP A 113 -8.59 14.80 -0.98
C TRP A 113 -9.77 15.07 -0.06
N ARG A 114 -9.94 14.23 0.96
CA ARG A 114 -10.96 14.37 1.98
C ARG A 114 -10.31 14.20 3.33
N ASN A 115 -10.69 15.01 4.31
CA ASN A 115 -10.09 14.97 5.65
C ASN A 115 -10.17 13.59 6.32
N ILE A 116 -11.11 12.72 5.90
CA ILE A 116 -11.17 11.34 6.38
C ILE A 116 -9.91 10.51 6.03
N PHE A 117 -9.20 10.86 4.95
CA PHE A 117 -7.95 10.20 4.55
C PHE A 117 -6.75 10.62 5.41
N LEU A 118 -6.85 11.69 6.21
CA LEU A 118 -5.79 12.04 7.18
C LEU A 118 -5.54 10.93 8.19
N LEU A 119 -6.58 10.18 8.56
CA LEU A 119 -6.48 9.11 9.54
C LEU A 119 -5.56 7.97 9.07
N PRO A 120 -5.79 7.32 7.92
CA PRO A 120 -4.89 6.29 7.43
C PRO A 120 -3.56 6.84 6.89
N VAL A 121 -3.51 8.05 6.32
CA VAL A 121 -2.32 8.56 5.63
C VAL A 121 -1.32 9.24 6.57
N VAL A 122 -1.79 9.85 7.67
CA VAL A 122 -0.94 10.66 8.56
C VAL A 122 -0.96 10.12 9.98
N ILE A 123 -2.15 9.95 10.57
CA ILE A 123 -2.26 9.55 11.98
C ILE A 123 -1.72 8.13 12.19
N PHE A 124 -2.12 7.18 11.36
CA PHE A 124 -1.67 5.79 11.44
C PHE A 124 -0.13 5.64 11.33
N PRO A 125 0.55 6.15 10.30
CA PRO A 125 1.99 5.97 10.20
C PRO A 125 2.76 6.70 11.29
N ILE A 126 2.31 7.87 11.75
CA ILE A 126 2.95 8.57 12.88
C ILE A 126 2.86 7.74 14.16
N LEU A 127 1.66 7.29 14.54
CA LEU A 127 1.47 6.50 15.75
C LEU A 127 2.23 5.17 15.68
N ALA A 128 2.16 4.48 14.54
CA ALA A 128 2.88 3.22 14.33
C ALA A 128 4.40 3.42 14.41
N THR A 129 4.93 4.50 13.82
CA THR A 129 6.36 4.83 13.88
C THR A 129 6.80 5.16 15.31
N ILE A 130 5.99 5.90 16.07
CA ILE A 130 6.29 6.20 17.49
C ILE A 130 6.34 4.92 18.30
N VAL A 131 5.33 4.05 18.17
CA VAL A 131 5.29 2.76 18.88
C VAL A 131 6.50 1.91 18.51
N GLN A 132 6.79 1.77 17.21
CA GLN A 132 7.96 1.03 16.74
C GLN A 132 9.26 1.60 17.32
N THR A 133 9.43 2.93 17.30
CA THR A 133 10.64 3.60 17.81
C THR A 133 10.82 3.34 19.30
N VAL A 134 9.76 3.45 20.10
CA VAL A 134 9.81 3.19 21.54
C VAL A 134 10.17 1.74 21.81
N VAL A 135 9.54 0.78 21.12
CA VAL A 135 9.79 -0.65 21.30
C VAL A 135 11.24 -1.01 20.90
N VAL A 136 11.70 -0.54 19.74
CA VAL A 136 13.05 -0.82 19.23
C VAL A 136 14.12 -0.26 20.16
N LEU A 137 13.97 0.98 20.65
CA LEU A 137 14.95 1.61 21.53
C LEU A 137 14.92 1.03 22.96
N LYS A 138 13.75 0.64 23.47
CA LYS A 138 13.63 0.12 24.83
C LYS A 138 14.07 -1.33 24.97
N LEU A 139 13.87 -2.16 23.95
CA LEU A 139 14.25 -3.57 24.00
C LEU A 139 15.63 -3.87 23.42
N ASP A 140 16.31 -2.85 22.89
CA ASP A 140 17.60 -2.98 22.22
C ASP A 140 17.62 -4.15 21.20
N ALA A 141 16.51 -4.27 20.47
CA ALA A 141 16.17 -5.48 19.75
C ALA A 141 16.90 -5.62 18.41
N VAL A 142 17.69 -4.61 18.01
CA VAL A 142 18.36 -4.57 16.70
C VAL A 142 19.65 -5.36 16.78
N LYS A 143 19.68 -6.50 16.11
CA LYS A 143 20.87 -7.35 16.01
C LYS A 143 21.21 -7.61 14.55
N PRO A 144 22.51 -7.76 14.23
CA PRO A 144 22.90 -8.16 12.89
C PRO A 144 22.36 -9.56 12.61
N THR A 145 21.65 -9.69 11.50
CA THR A 145 21.12 -10.96 10.99
C THR A 145 21.85 -11.35 9.71
N ASP A 146 21.65 -12.60 9.27
CA ASP A 146 22.20 -13.13 8.02
C ASP A 146 21.46 -12.62 6.75
N ASP A 147 20.63 -11.60 6.91
CA ASP A 147 19.77 -11.01 5.89
C ASP A 147 20.39 -9.78 5.20
N LEU A 148 19.69 -9.25 4.19
CA LEU A 148 20.09 -8.06 3.40
C LEU A 148 20.05 -6.73 4.18
N HIS A 149 19.45 -6.72 5.36
CA HIS A 149 19.23 -5.53 6.19
C HIS A 149 19.28 -5.92 7.67
N CYS A 150 19.50 -4.93 8.54
CA CYS A 150 19.40 -5.15 9.97
C CYS A 150 17.92 -5.27 10.37
N ASP A 151 17.59 -6.32 11.14
CA ASP A 151 16.23 -6.59 11.61
C ASP A 151 16.19 -6.75 13.14
N SER A 152 15.03 -6.46 13.73
CA SER A 152 14.80 -6.70 15.16
C SER A 152 14.42 -8.16 15.39
N SER A 153 15.42 -9.01 15.60
CA SER A 153 15.22 -10.46 15.70
C SER A 153 15.06 -10.97 17.14
N ASP A 154 15.52 -10.21 18.14
CA ASP A 154 15.45 -10.63 19.55
C ASP A 154 14.83 -9.53 20.43
N PRO A 155 13.64 -9.76 21.03
CA PRO A 155 12.76 -10.91 20.90
C PRO A 155 11.88 -10.87 19.64
N LEU A 156 11.57 -12.06 19.07
CA LEU A 156 10.75 -12.24 17.85
C LEU A 156 9.44 -11.46 17.83
N TRP A 157 8.82 -11.21 18.99
CA TRP A 157 7.55 -10.50 19.07
C TRP A 157 7.66 -9.00 18.70
N VAL A 158 8.85 -8.40 18.81
CA VAL A 158 9.10 -7.02 18.37
C VAL A 158 8.89 -6.86 16.87
N ARG A 159 9.15 -7.91 16.08
CA ARG A 159 8.92 -7.92 14.64
C ARG A 159 7.45 -7.71 14.29
N PHE A 160 6.50 -8.19 15.11
CA PHE A 160 5.07 -7.95 14.92
C PHE A 160 4.69 -6.47 15.06
N PHE A 161 5.38 -5.71 15.91
CA PHE A 161 5.15 -4.25 16.03
C PHE A 161 5.84 -3.44 14.93
N GLY A 162 6.74 -4.07 14.17
CA GLY A 162 7.40 -3.48 13.02
C GLY A 162 6.61 -3.66 11.72
N TYR A 163 7.36 -3.83 10.63
CA TYR A 163 6.85 -3.84 9.26
C TYR A 163 5.94 -5.02 8.91
N THR A 164 5.86 -6.09 9.71
CA THR A 164 5.06 -7.28 9.39
C THR A 164 3.67 -7.29 10.02
N GLY A 165 3.54 -7.00 11.31
CA GLY A 165 2.26 -7.20 12.02
C GLY A 165 1.32 -6.01 11.93
N VAL A 166 1.80 -4.78 12.14
CA VAL A 166 0.94 -3.59 12.09
C VAL A 166 0.31 -3.38 10.70
N PRO A 167 1.03 -3.57 9.58
CA PRO A 167 0.41 -3.54 8.25
C PRO A 167 -0.60 -4.66 8.02
N PHE A 168 -0.35 -5.84 8.57
CA PHE A 168 -1.27 -6.97 8.47
C PHE A 168 -2.61 -6.65 9.15
N ILE A 169 -2.58 -6.11 10.37
CA ILE A 169 -3.80 -5.70 11.08
C ILE A 169 -4.54 -4.59 10.31
N ALA A 170 -3.81 -3.62 9.75
CA ALA A 170 -4.39 -2.56 8.93
C ALA A 170 -4.98 -3.06 7.60
N SER A 171 -4.53 -4.21 7.09
CA SER A 171 -5.06 -4.80 5.86
C SER A 171 -6.44 -5.46 6.04
N LEU A 172 -6.77 -5.97 7.24
CA LEU A 172 -8.06 -6.61 7.54
C LEU A 172 -9.28 -5.73 7.22
N PRO A 173 -9.37 -4.46 7.68
CA PRO A 173 -10.50 -3.60 7.34
C PRO A 173 -10.55 -3.27 5.85
N CYS A 174 -9.40 -3.16 5.19
CA CYS A 174 -9.31 -2.92 3.75
C CYS A 174 -9.84 -4.11 2.95
N LEU A 175 -9.52 -5.33 3.38
CA LEU A 175 -10.00 -6.57 2.80
C LEU A 175 -11.52 -6.69 2.96
N PHE A 176 -12.06 -6.40 4.14
CA PHE A 176 -13.51 -6.39 4.37
C PHE A 176 -14.24 -5.39 3.46
N CYS A 177 -13.72 -4.17 3.33
CA CYS A 177 -14.28 -3.15 2.43
C CYS A 177 -14.25 -3.60 0.97
N SER A 178 -13.13 -4.20 0.55
CA SER A 178 -12.93 -4.70 -0.81
C SER A 178 -13.90 -5.84 -1.15
N ILE A 179 -14.12 -6.79 -0.23
CA ILE A 179 -15.11 -7.87 -0.40
C ILE A 179 -16.51 -7.28 -0.53
N LYS A 180 -16.91 -6.32 0.32
CA LYS A 180 -18.21 -5.67 0.22
C LYS A 180 -18.40 -4.93 -1.11
N SER A 181 -17.35 -4.26 -1.58
CA SER A 181 -17.34 -3.60 -2.89
C SER A 181 -17.57 -4.59 -4.02
N LEU A 182 -16.86 -5.73 -4.02
CA LEU A 182 -17.02 -6.80 -5.01
C LEU A 182 -18.42 -7.40 -5.01
N ILE A 183 -18.99 -7.69 -3.83
CA ILE A 183 -20.36 -8.20 -3.71
C ILE A 183 -21.36 -7.23 -4.34
N ARG A 184 -21.19 -5.93 -4.11
CA ARG A 184 -22.11 -4.92 -4.65
C ARG A 184 -21.96 -4.74 -6.16
N ILE A 185 -20.74 -4.77 -6.69
CA ILE A 185 -20.48 -4.78 -8.14
C ILE A 185 -21.13 -6.00 -8.78
N TYR A 186 -20.97 -7.17 -8.17
CA TYR A 186 -21.58 -8.40 -8.66
C TYR A 186 -23.11 -8.31 -8.70
N GLN A 187 -23.72 -7.79 -7.63
CA GLN A 187 -25.17 -7.56 -7.59
C GLN A 187 -25.62 -6.55 -8.65
N MET A 188 -24.91 -5.44 -8.81
CA MET A 188 -25.22 -4.40 -9.79
C MET A 188 -25.11 -4.96 -11.22
N ASN A 189 -24.04 -5.69 -11.53
CA ASN A 189 -23.84 -6.31 -12.84
C ASN A 189 -24.95 -7.34 -13.13
N ARG A 190 -25.36 -8.13 -12.14
CA ARG A 190 -26.51 -9.04 -12.26
C ARG A 190 -27.81 -8.30 -12.54
N HIS A 191 -28.04 -7.14 -11.91
CA HIS A 191 -29.21 -6.30 -12.19
C HIS A 191 -29.17 -5.72 -13.61
N ILE A 192 -28.02 -5.21 -14.06
CA ILE A 192 -27.85 -4.68 -15.42
C ILE A 192 -28.06 -5.77 -16.48
N GLN A 193 -27.51 -6.97 -16.26
CA GLN A 193 -27.73 -8.10 -17.18
C GLN A 193 -29.20 -8.52 -17.24
N ARG A 194 -29.94 -8.43 -16.13
CA ARG A 194 -31.37 -8.72 -16.08
C ARG A 194 -32.18 -7.67 -16.83
N THR A 195 -31.91 -6.38 -16.62
CA THR A 195 -32.60 -5.29 -17.34
C THR A 195 -32.28 -5.29 -18.83
N HIS A 196 -31.05 -5.63 -19.22
CA HIS A 196 -30.69 -5.76 -20.64
C HIS A 196 -31.42 -6.94 -21.32
N LYS A 197 -31.57 -8.07 -20.61
CA LYS A 197 -32.36 -9.21 -21.11
C LYS A 197 -33.86 -8.90 -21.19
N SER A 198 -34.42 -8.20 -20.20
CA SER A 198 -35.84 -7.82 -20.24
C SER A 198 -36.12 -6.79 -21.35
N ALA A 199 -35.28 -5.77 -21.49
CA ALA A 199 -35.41 -4.78 -22.57
C ALA A 199 -35.29 -5.42 -23.97
N PHE A 200 -34.39 -6.39 -24.14
CA PHE A 200 -34.30 -7.15 -25.39
C PHE A 200 -35.57 -7.99 -25.63
N SER A 201 -36.09 -8.67 -24.61
CA SER A 201 -37.34 -9.46 -24.71
C SER A 201 -38.57 -8.61 -25.01
N ASP A 202 -38.71 -7.44 -24.38
CA ASP A 202 -39.80 -6.49 -24.66
C ASP A 202 -39.70 -5.93 -26.07
N SER A 203 -38.48 -5.67 -26.57
CA SER A 203 -38.29 -5.24 -27.96
C SER A 203 -38.73 -6.31 -28.94
N VAL A 204 -38.40 -7.59 -28.71
CA VAL A 204 -38.77 -8.71 -29.59
C VAL A 204 -40.29 -8.97 -29.54
N GLY A 205 -40.92 -8.84 -28.37
CA GLY A 205 -42.38 -9.01 -28.21
C GLY A 205 -43.21 -7.95 -28.94
N ASN A 206 -42.69 -6.73 -29.10
CA ASN A 206 -43.36 -5.67 -29.85
C ASN A 206 -43.30 -5.85 -31.37
N TYR A 207 -42.43 -6.72 -31.91
CA TYR A 207 -42.37 -7.00 -33.36
C TYR A 207 -43.17 -8.24 -33.78
N THR A 208 -43.69 -9.04 -32.85
CA THR A 208 -44.46 -10.26 -33.15
C THR A 208 -45.98 -10.10 -33.00
N SER A 209 -46.46 -8.94 -32.55
CA SER A 209 -47.90 -8.62 -32.58
C SER A 209 -48.30 -8.15 -33.99
N ILE A 210 -48.53 -9.11 -34.89
CA ILE A 210 -49.22 -8.88 -36.16
C ILE A 210 -50.71 -9.24 -35.91
N PRO A 211 -51.67 -8.37 -36.29
CA PRO A 211 -53.11 -8.61 -36.10
C PRO A 211 -53.65 -9.79 -36.92
#